data_AF-A0A1X6ZF22-F1
#
_entry.id   AF-A0A1X6ZF22-F1
#
_cell.length_a   1.000
_cell.length_b   1.000
_cell.length_c   1.000
_cell.angle_alpha   90.00
_cell.angle_beta   90.00
_cell.angle_gamma   90.00
#
_symmetry.space_group_name_H-M   'P 1'
#
loop_
_entity.id
_entity.type
_entity.pdbx_description
1 polymer ?
#
loop_
_entity_poly.entity_id
_entity_poly.type
_entity_poly.pdbx_seq_one_letter_code
_entity_poly.pdbx_strand_id
1 'polypeptide(L)'
;MRGLPDLSSLRSLFGGETPSPEAMPQGALMSEGVTPEGGRQIRIRSAAEARAEAPASTEVRRLLPIRHATREQSTFRAYFDKGRTLARQDRWDLLSRMIRETDRLRETSPAGVRMSDVLAAGARSDMVSAARKAIQRGVQPCDASLADLDDLASAGDWPLAATVARLHMDLAWLYHGDLPPVSRPARPSISFEAHMARATRLLDGYSPIEEDSPMLAEARIGLLAGDVEARARVRDDFEDLIDLDPANPGPLRAFGLHLTPDWYGTDAAAIDAAASATADRLADIWGDGAYAWIWLDALSTDAEAAAACDATRLRRGLFDILDRVEKQEVANLLAGFCALAMAPGRAPAGLSEAARSSRTVLYSAADAIIEHHMTEIRPELWLRGARPALALPEQPMSPADLAADAAQIAAIVKARRSGARHH
;
A
#
# COMPACT_ATOMS: atom_id res chain seq x y z
N MET A 1 -18.77 36.35 -15.15
CA MET A 1 -17.31 36.62 -15.09
C MET A 1 -16.96 37.31 -13.77
N ARG A 2 -16.54 36.55 -12.77
CA ARG A 2 -15.79 37.00 -11.58
C ARG A 2 -14.84 35.87 -11.19
N GLY A 3 -13.64 36.26 -10.76
CA GLY A 3 -12.39 35.51 -10.82
C GLY A 3 -12.38 34.12 -10.18
N LEU A 4 -11.79 33.18 -10.91
CA LEU A 4 -11.23 31.92 -10.42
C LEU A 4 -9.97 32.23 -9.59
N PRO A 5 -9.72 31.55 -8.47
CA PRO A 5 -8.37 31.51 -7.89
C PRO A 5 -7.50 30.52 -8.68
N ASP A 6 -6.26 30.94 -8.92
CA ASP A 6 -5.19 30.21 -9.57
C ASP A 6 -4.78 28.96 -8.76
N LEU A 7 -4.85 27.79 -9.42
CA LEU A 7 -4.53 26.47 -8.87
C LEU A 7 -3.03 26.28 -8.58
N SER A 8 -2.18 27.23 -8.95
CA SER A 8 -0.76 27.27 -8.57
C SER A 8 -0.53 27.35 -7.04
N SER A 9 -1.51 27.84 -6.29
CA SER A 9 -1.44 28.04 -4.84
C SER A 9 -1.50 26.76 -4.00
N LEU A 10 -1.91 25.61 -4.56
CA LEU A 10 -1.95 24.33 -3.83
C LEU A 10 -0.56 23.72 -3.59
N ARG A 11 0.49 24.17 -4.30
CA ARG A 11 1.87 23.76 -4.04
C ARG A 11 2.45 24.39 -2.75
N SER A 12 1.88 25.47 -2.24
CA SER A 12 2.42 26.23 -1.10
C SER A 12 2.13 25.62 0.28
N LEU A 13 1.29 24.59 0.39
CA LEU A 13 1.03 23.90 1.67
C LEU A 13 2.11 22.86 2.01
N PHE A 14 3.05 22.59 1.09
CA PHE A 14 4.13 21.63 1.27
C PHE A 14 5.44 22.26 0.78
N GLY A 15 6.18 22.87 1.71
CA GLY A 15 7.34 23.72 1.42
C GLY A 15 8.44 23.06 0.58
N GLY A 16 9.03 23.91 -0.27
CA GLY A 16 10.24 23.66 -1.06
C GLY A 16 10.48 24.82 -2.01
N GLU A 17 11.18 25.86 -1.55
CA GLU A 17 11.68 26.93 -2.43
C GLU A 17 12.65 26.34 -3.45
N THR A 18 12.38 26.58 -4.73
CA THR A 18 13.35 26.41 -5.81
C THR A 18 13.63 27.80 -6.38
N PRO A 19 14.90 28.23 -6.50
CA PRO A 19 15.19 29.53 -7.07
C PRO A 19 15.04 29.47 -8.60
N SER A 20 14.38 30.49 -9.16
CA SER A 20 14.32 30.70 -10.62
C SER A 20 15.66 31.24 -11.15
N PRO A 21 16.03 30.93 -12.40
CA PRO A 21 17.28 31.36 -13.00
C PRO A 21 17.07 32.64 -13.82
N GLU A 22 17.87 33.68 -13.61
CA GLU A 22 18.02 34.73 -14.62
C GLU A 22 19.40 35.40 -14.59
N ALA A 23 19.87 35.67 -15.82
CA ALA A 23 20.84 36.66 -16.25
C ALA A 23 22.35 36.43 -15.97
N MET A 24 23.01 35.86 -16.98
CA MET A 24 24.39 36.19 -17.32
C MET A 24 24.52 37.67 -17.75
N PRO A 25 25.70 38.27 -17.53
CA PRO A 25 26.35 38.98 -18.61
C PRO A 25 27.82 38.57 -18.81
N GLN A 26 28.22 38.58 -20.09
CA GLN A 26 29.58 38.41 -20.57
C GLN A 26 30.41 39.70 -20.40
N GLY A 27 31.73 39.57 -20.23
CA GLY A 27 32.69 40.51 -20.83
C GLY A 27 33.87 41.00 -19.99
N ALA A 28 35.07 40.58 -20.45
CA ALA A 28 36.34 41.33 -20.52
C ALA A 28 37.35 41.32 -19.34
N LEU A 29 38.45 40.58 -19.59
CA LEU A 29 39.88 40.95 -19.58
C LEU A 29 40.43 41.81 -18.43
N MET A 30 41.43 41.30 -17.72
CA MET A 30 42.84 41.75 -17.76
C MET A 30 43.68 40.94 -16.75
N SER A 31 44.92 40.65 -17.16
CA SER A 31 46.00 40.09 -16.36
C SER A 31 46.45 41.04 -15.25
N GLU A 32 46.81 40.51 -14.08
CA GLU A 32 48.05 40.86 -13.38
C GLU A 32 48.28 39.91 -12.20
N GLY A 33 49.52 39.43 -12.08
CA GLY A 33 49.94 38.51 -11.04
C GLY A 33 50.30 39.25 -9.76
N VAL A 34 49.79 38.76 -8.63
CA VAL A 34 50.37 38.97 -7.31
C VAL A 34 50.08 37.71 -6.48
N THR A 35 51.13 37.00 -6.11
CA THR A 35 51.07 36.02 -5.00
C THR A 35 51.05 36.76 -3.67
N PRO A 36 50.15 36.38 -2.75
CA PRO A 36 50.55 36.33 -1.35
C PRO A 36 50.22 34.99 -0.70
N GLU A 37 51.17 34.56 0.11
CA GLU A 37 51.14 33.42 1.02
C GLU A 37 49.96 33.48 2.02
N GLY A 38 49.50 32.31 2.47
CA GLY A 38 48.74 32.17 3.71
C GLY A 38 47.22 32.00 3.58
N GLY A 39 46.76 30.98 2.85
CA GLY A 39 45.34 30.60 2.79
C GLY A 39 45.05 29.29 3.53
N ARG A 40 44.36 29.38 4.67
CA ARG A 40 43.78 28.25 5.43
C ARG A 40 42.93 27.37 4.49
N GLN A 41 43.37 26.15 4.19
CA GLN A 41 42.53 25.17 3.49
C GLN A 41 41.34 24.79 4.38
N ILE A 42 40.16 25.32 4.07
CA ILE A 42 38.90 24.79 4.60
C ILE A 42 38.64 23.48 3.84
N ARG A 43 39.05 22.36 4.43
CA ARG A 43 38.61 21.03 3.99
C ARG A 43 37.12 20.91 4.30
N ILE A 44 36.28 20.99 3.27
CA ILE A 44 34.88 20.58 3.37
C ILE A 44 34.91 19.05 3.48
N ARG A 45 34.66 18.53 4.69
CA ARG A 45 34.48 17.09 4.95
C ARG A 45 33.25 16.61 4.17
N SER A 46 33.31 15.43 3.57
CA SER A 46 32.12 14.81 2.99
C SER A 46 31.12 14.47 4.10
N ALA A 47 29.82 14.40 3.78
CA ALA A 47 28.77 14.01 4.74
C ALA A 47 29.01 12.60 5.33
N ALA A 48 29.80 11.76 4.66
CA ALA A 48 30.22 10.44 5.14
C ALA A 48 31.28 10.54 6.27
N GLU A 49 32.19 11.51 6.19
CA GLU A 49 33.25 11.71 7.19
C GLU A 49 32.78 12.49 8.41
N ALA A 50 31.76 13.36 8.26
CA ALA A 50 31.16 14.06 9.39
C ALA A 50 30.31 13.13 10.30
N ARG A 51 29.87 11.97 9.80
CA ARG A 51 29.16 10.94 10.59
C ARG A 51 30.08 10.10 11.50
N ALA A 52 31.41 10.26 11.39
CA ALA A 52 32.37 9.42 12.10
C ALA A 52 32.74 9.91 13.52
N GLU A 53 32.29 11.10 13.97
CA GLU A 53 32.85 11.72 15.18
C GLU A 53 31.77 12.23 16.15
N ALA A 54 31.06 11.29 16.77
CA ALA A 54 30.50 11.37 18.13
C ALA A 54 30.17 9.95 18.60
N PRO A 55 30.79 9.41 19.68
CA PRO A 55 30.49 8.07 20.13
C PRO A 55 29.20 8.09 20.95
N ALA A 56 28.05 8.01 20.27
CA ALA A 56 26.86 7.46 20.92
C ALA A 56 27.22 6.04 21.37
N SER A 57 26.99 5.71 22.65
CA SER A 57 27.36 4.41 23.21
C SER A 57 26.85 3.28 22.31
N THR A 58 27.62 2.19 22.21
CA THR A 58 27.25 0.98 21.44
C THR A 58 25.87 0.43 21.82
N GLU A 59 25.35 0.83 22.98
CA GLU A 59 24.01 0.52 23.48
C GLU A 59 22.91 1.39 22.85
N VAL A 60 23.16 2.69 22.62
CA VAL A 60 22.23 3.58 21.89
C VAL A 60 22.12 3.18 20.41
N ARG A 61 23.20 2.69 19.80
CA ARG A 61 23.13 2.11 18.45
C ARG A 61 22.27 0.85 18.36
N ARG A 62 22.07 0.10 19.45
CA ARG A 62 21.23 -1.12 19.47
C ARG A 62 19.75 -0.81 19.56
N LEU A 63 19.37 0.37 20.04
CA LEU A 63 17.96 0.77 20.22
C LEU A 63 17.55 1.72 19.10
N LEU A 64 16.77 1.22 18.15
CA LEU A 64 16.16 2.07 17.14
C LEU A 64 15.04 2.91 17.77
N PRO A 65 14.93 4.21 17.44
CA PRO A 65 13.83 5.04 17.92
C PRO A 65 12.50 4.50 17.41
N ILE A 66 11.46 4.54 18.25
CA ILE A 66 10.10 4.12 17.88
C ILE A 66 9.32 5.36 17.43
N ARG A 67 8.69 5.28 16.24
CA ARG A 67 7.82 6.31 15.68
C ARG A 67 6.37 5.81 15.65
N HIS A 68 5.52 6.42 16.47
CA HIS A 68 4.12 6.01 16.67
C HIS A 68 3.10 6.78 15.80
N ALA A 69 3.55 7.62 14.87
CA ALA A 69 2.68 8.26 13.89
C ALA A 69 3.51 8.53 12.63
N THR A 70 3.09 7.99 11.49
CA THR A 70 3.80 8.21 10.24
C THR A 70 3.22 9.43 9.51
N ARG A 71 4.06 10.17 8.80
CA ARG A 71 3.64 11.19 7.83
C ARG A 71 2.60 10.64 6.84
N GLU A 72 2.71 9.35 6.54
CA GLU A 72 1.76 8.58 5.72
C GLU A 72 0.35 8.54 6.32
N GLN A 73 0.19 8.27 7.63
CA GLN A 73 -1.12 8.31 8.29
C GLN A 73 -1.72 9.71 8.26
N SER A 74 -0.93 10.75 8.48
CA SER A 74 -1.41 12.14 8.41
C SER A 74 -1.87 12.48 6.99
N THR A 75 -1.14 12.02 5.97
CA THR A 75 -1.50 12.19 4.56
C THR A 75 -2.78 11.43 4.23
N PHE A 76 -2.85 10.14 4.57
CA PHE A 76 -4.04 9.31 4.41
C PHE A 76 -5.27 9.98 5.05
N ARG A 77 -5.15 10.41 6.31
CA ARG A 77 -6.22 11.07 7.04
C ARG A 77 -6.67 12.36 6.35
N ALA A 78 -5.74 13.15 5.81
CA ALA A 78 -6.08 14.37 5.09
C ALA A 78 -6.90 14.09 3.83
N TYR A 79 -6.52 13.08 3.02
CA TYR A 79 -7.28 12.70 1.82
C TYR A 79 -8.64 12.10 2.19
N PHE A 80 -8.69 11.23 3.21
CA PHE A 80 -9.94 10.64 3.69
C PHE A 80 -10.90 11.70 4.22
N ASP A 81 -10.43 12.59 5.10
CA ASP A 81 -11.22 13.69 5.66
C ASP A 81 -11.69 14.65 4.56
N LYS A 82 -10.87 14.87 3.53
CA LYS A 82 -11.22 15.67 2.36
C LYS A 82 -12.34 15.04 1.55
N GLY A 83 -12.23 13.75 1.22
CA GLY A 83 -13.28 13.01 0.49
C GLY A 83 -14.62 13.06 1.23
N ARG A 84 -14.59 12.80 2.54
CA ARG A 84 -15.77 12.88 3.41
C ARG A 84 -16.38 14.27 3.46
N THR A 85 -15.56 15.31 3.57
CA THR A 85 -16.02 16.70 3.64
C THR A 85 -16.70 17.11 2.33
N LEU A 86 -16.15 16.73 1.18
CA LEU A 86 -16.75 17.05 -0.12
C LEU A 86 -18.09 16.35 -0.31
N ALA A 87 -18.20 15.07 0.04
CA ALA A 87 -19.47 14.34 -0.01
C ALA A 87 -20.54 14.97 0.90
N ARG A 88 -20.18 15.36 2.13
CA ARG A 88 -21.10 16.06 3.06
C ARG A 88 -21.58 17.43 2.57
N GLN A 89 -20.82 18.06 1.68
CA GLN A 89 -21.14 19.36 1.10
C GLN A 89 -21.79 19.25 -0.28
N ASP A 90 -22.13 18.03 -0.72
CA ASP A 90 -22.68 17.74 -2.05
C ASP A 90 -21.75 18.22 -3.19
N ARG A 91 -20.44 18.29 -2.94
CA ARG A 91 -19.40 18.75 -3.88
C ARG A 91 -18.83 17.61 -4.70
N TRP A 92 -19.72 16.81 -5.30
CA TRP A 92 -19.35 15.63 -6.11
C TRP A 92 -18.54 16.01 -7.35
N ASP A 93 -18.78 17.20 -7.92
CA ASP A 93 -18.01 17.76 -9.03
C ASP A 93 -16.52 17.94 -8.70
N LEU A 94 -16.22 18.44 -7.48
CA LEU A 94 -14.85 18.60 -7.01
C LEU A 94 -14.24 17.26 -6.61
N LEU A 95 -15.01 16.40 -5.94
CA LEU A 95 -14.53 15.09 -5.55
C LEU A 95 -14.10 14.28 -6.77
N SER A 96 -14.94 14.22 -7.81
CA SER A 96 -14.62 13.51 -9.04
C SER A 96 -13.33 14.01 -9.71
N ARG A 97 -13.18 15.35 -9.85
CA ARG A 97 -11.93 15.94 -10.37
C ARG A 97 -10.71 15.59 -9.54
N MET A 98 -10.84 15.60 -8.21
CA MET A 98 -9.73 15.25 -7.32
C MET A 98 -9.34 13.78 -7.46
N ILE A 99 -10.32 12.87 -7.48
CA ILE A 99 -10.08 11.43 -7.69
C ILE A 99 -9.40 11.19 -9.03
N ARG A 100 -9.90 11.80 -10.11
CA ARG A 100 -9.30 11.66 -11.45
C ARG A 100 -7.85 12.14 -11.48
N GLU A 101 -7.56 13.30 -10.89
CA GLU A 101 -6.20 13.84 -10.91
C GLU A 101 -5.24 13.00 -10.07
N THR A 102 -5.65 12.55 -8.87
CA THR A 102 -4.79 11.71 -8.03
C THR A 102 -4.54 10.34 -8.62
N ASP A 103 -5.55 9.76 -9.30
CA ASP A 103 -5.43 8.50 -10.02
C ASP A 103 -4.51 8.62 -11.25
N ARG A 104 -4.66 9.69 -12.03
CA ARG A 104 -3.77 10.01 -13.18
C ARG A 104 -2.32 10.23 -12.77
N LEU A 105 -2.10 10.87 -11.61
CA LEU A 105 -0.75 11.12 -11.07
C LEU A 105 -0.14 9.90 -10.38
N ARG A 106 -0.89 8.78 -10.28
CA ARG A 106 -0.48 7.56 -9.55
C ARG A 106 -0.03 7.86 -8.12
N GLU A 107 -0.72 8.80 -7.47
CA GLU A 107 -0.38 9.21 -6.10
C GLU A 107 -0.62 8.05 -5.13
N THR A 108 0.46 7.53 -4.57
CA THR A 108 0.45 6.34 -3.71
C THR A 108 1.22 6.56 -2.41
N SER A 109 0.78 5.86 -1.37
CA SER A 109 1.55 5.70 -0.15
C SER A 109 2.74 4.76 -0.40
N PRO A 110 3.83 4.81 0.40
CA PRO A 110 4.92 3.84 0.29
C PRO A 110 4.50 2.37 0.43
N ALA A 111 3.36 2.11 1.07
CA ALA A 111 2.78 0.76 1.20
C ALA A 111 1.89 0.34 0.02
N GLY A 112 1.75 1.19 -1.02
CA GLY A 112 0.97 0.93 -2.22
C GLY A 112 -0.50 1.37 -2.16
N VAL A 113 -0.90 2.13 -1.14
CA VAL A 113 -2.27 2.64 -1.04
C VAL A 113 -2.45 3.83 -1.97
N ARG A 114 -3.33 3.76 -2.96
CA ARG A 114 -3.62 4.89 -3.87
C ARG A 114 -4.46 5.96 -3.20
N MET A 115 -4.10 7.22 -3.39
CA MET A 115 -4.81 8.35 -2.79
C MET A 115 -6.19 8.61 -3.41
N SER A 116 -6.41 8.18 -4.67
CA SER A 116 -7.73 8.13 -5.31
C SER A 116 -8.70 7.23 -4.53
N ASP A 117 -8.25 6.03 -4.16
CA ASP A 117 -9.03 5.10 -3.32
C ASP A 117 -9.32 5.68 -1.93
N VAL A 118 -8.38 6.41 -1.33
CA VAL A 118 -8.56 7.05 -0.01
C VAL A 118 -9.62 8.17 -0.05
N LEU A 119 -9.62 8.99 -1.11
CA LEU A 119 -10.65 10.01 -1.31
C LEU A 119 -12.04 9.38 -1.47
N ALA A 120 -12.13 8.34 -2.30
CA ALA A 120 -13.37 7.61 -2.53
C ALA A 120 -13.87 6.93 -1.25
N ALA A 121 -12.99 6.33 -0.45
CA ALA A 121 -13.35 5.75 0.84
C ALA A 121 -13.89 6.80 1.82
N GLY A 122 -13.22 7.95 1.93
CA GLY A 122 -13.70 9.08 2.73
C GLY A 122 -15.10 9.53 2.32
N ALA A 123 -15.37 9.64 1.01
CA ALA A 123 -16.68 10.05 0.49
C ALA A 123 -17.81 9.09 0.87
N ARG A 124 -17.51 7.79 1.00
CA ARG A 124 -18.49 6.73 1.27
C ARG A 124 -18.64 6.41 2.75
N SER A 125 -17.70 6.86 3.58
CA SER A 125 -17.54 6.40 4.97
C SER A 125 -18.77 6.59 5.85
N ASP A 126 -19.50 7.69 5.68
CA ASP A 126 -20.68 7.99 6.49
C ASP A 126 -21.83 7.04 6.18
N MET A 127 -22.04 6.73 4.89
CA MET A 127 -23.08 5.81 4.45
C MET A 127 -22.75 4.38 4.88
N VAL A 128 -21.51 3.93 4.70
CA VAL A 128 -21.04 2.61 5.19
C VAL A 128 -21.22 2.51 6.70
N SER A 129 -20.88 3.56 7.45
CA SER A 129 -21.05 3.60 8.91
C SER A 129 -22.52 3.56 9.33
N ALA A 130 -23.40 4.23 8.61
CA ALA A 130 -24.84 4.22 8.87
C ALA A 130 -25.46 2.86 8.55
N ALA A 131 -25.13 2.28 7.39
CA ALA A 131 -25.59 0.97 6.97
C ALA A 131 -25.13 -0.14 7.91
N ARG A 132 -23.87 -0.10 8.35
CA ARG A 132 -23.33 -1.04 9.35
C ARG A 132 -24.17 -1.05 10.63
N LYS A 133 -24.49 0.13 11.16
CA LYS A 133 -25.35 0.27 12.36
C LYS A 133 -26.78 -0.24 12.12
N ALA A 134 -27.32 -0.05 10.91
CA ALA A 134 -28.65 -0.54 10.55
C ALA A 134 -28.67 -2.08 10.50
N ILE A 135 -27.73 -2.67 9.76
CA ILE A 135 -27.60 -4.12 9.59
C ILE A 135 -27.37 -4.81 10.95
N GLN A 136 -26.50 -4.27 11.80
CA GLN A 136 -26.27 -4.78 13.17
C GLN A 136 -27.54 -4.76 14.05
N ARG A 137 -28.50 -3.88 13.76
CA ARG A 137 -29.80 -3.80 14.45
C ARG A 137 -30.89 -4.63 13.77
N GLY A 138 -30.57 -5.35 12.69
CA GLY A 138 -31.55 -6.10 11.90
C GLY A 138 -32.48 -5.23 11.07
N VAL A 139 -32.09 -3.98 10.77
CA VAL A 139 -32.86 -3.02 9.98
C VAL A 139 -32.20 -2.83 8.62
N GLN A 140 -32.99 -2.67 7.56
CA GLN A 140 -32.45 -2.37 6.24
C GLN A 140 -31.84 -0.95 6.18
N PRO A 141 -30.69 -0.77 5.51
CA PRO A 141 -30.16 0.56 5.21
C PRO A 141 -31.16 1.45 4.46
N CYS A 142 -30.94 2.77 4.48
CA CYS A 142 -31.82 3.74 3.82
C CYS A 142 -31.71 3.64 2.29
N ASP A 143 -32.73 3.06 1.63
CA ASP A 143 -32.73 2.86 0.17
C ASP A 143 -32.85 4.18 -0.62
N ALA A 144 -33.56 5.19 -0.11
CA ALA A 144 -33.77 6.44 -0.83
C ALA A 144 -32.46 7.20 -1.08
N SER A 145 -31.62 7.30 -0.04
CA SER A 145 -30.32 7.96 -0.17
C SER A 145 -29.34 7.20 -1.06
N LEU A 146 -29.50 5.88 -1.20
CA LEU A 146 -28.73 5.09 -2.15
C LEU A 146 -29.23 5.31 -3.58
N ALA A 147 -30.55 5.40 -3.80
CA ALA A 147 -31.10 5.70 -5.12
C ALA A 147 -30.66 7.07 -5.64
N ASP A 148 -30.62 8.11 -4.79
CA ASP A 148 -30.12 9.43 -5.17
C ASP A 148 -28.64 9.39 -5.61
N LEU A 149 -27.82 8.55 -4.95
CA LEU A 149 -26.43 8.34 -5.33
C LEU A 149 -26.28 7.51 -6.61
N ASP A 150 -27.16 6.53 -6.83
CA ASP A 150 -27.21 5.73 -8.05
C ASP A 150 -27.53 6.63 -9.26
N ASP A 151 -28.50 7.52 -9.13
CA ASP A 151 -28.87 8.50 -10.17
C ASP A 151 -27.73 9.49 -10.44
N LEU A 152 -27.12 10.00 -9.38
CA LEU A 152 -25.96 10.89 -9.47
C LEU A 152 -24.78 10.21 -10.18
N ALA A 153 -24.46 8.96 -9.83
CA ALA A 153 -23.39 8.19 -10.45
C ALA A 153 -23.69 7.87 -11.92
N SER A 154 -24.94 7.55 -12.25
CA SER A 154 -25.38 7.25 -13.62
C SER A 154 -25.32 8.47 -14.54
N ALA A 155 -25.53 9.67 -14.00
CA ALA A 155 -25.39 10.93 -14.73
C ALA A 155 -23.97 11.52 -14.66
N GLY A 156 -23.10 10.93 -13.85
CA GLY A 156 -21.74 11.41 -13.57
C GLY A 156 -20.70 10.86 -14.54
N ASP A 157 -19.44 10.92 -14.12
CA ASP A 157 -18.29 10.35 -14.81
C ASP A 157 -17.69 9.16 -14.02
N TRP A 158 -16.70 8.48 -14.60
CA TRP A 158 -16.16 7.24 -14.01
C TRP A 158 -15.69 7.36 -12.55
N PRO A 159 -15.08 8.46 -12.05
CA PRO A 159 -14.67 8.55 -10.64
C PRO A 159 -15.85 8.47 -9.69
N LEU A 160 -16.98 9.07 -10.07
CA LEU A 160 -18.21 9.04 -9.29
C LEU A 160 -18.88 7.68 -9.36
N ALA A 161 -18.96 7.10 -10.58
CA ALA A 161 -19.44 5.74 -10.78
C ALA A 161 -18.63 4.72 -9.97
N ALA A 162 -17.30 4.80 -10.01
CA ALA A 162 -16.40 3.95 -9.23
C ALA A 162 -16.56 4.16 -7.72
N THR A 163 -16.77 5.39 -7.27
CA THR A 163 -17.05 5.69 -5.86
C THR A 163 -18.37 5.03 -5.44
N VAL A 164 -19.47 5.24 -6.14
CA VAL A 164 -20.77 4.65 -5.74
C VAL A 164 -20.80 3.13 -5.94
N ALA A 165 -20.13 2.59 -6.96
CA ALA A 165 -19.96 1.15 -7.13
C ALA A 165 -19.21 0.53 -5.93
N ARG A 166 -18.11 1.15 -5.46
CA ARG A 166 -17.40 0.70 -4.25
C ARG A 166 -18.25 0.84 -2.98
N LEU A 167 -19.17 1.81 -2.91
CA LEU A 167 -20.16 1.87 -1.82
C LEU A 167 -21.04 0.63 -1.81
N HIS A 168 -21.57 0.22 -2.96
CA HIS A 168 -22.31 -1.03 -3.03
C HIS A 168 -21.46 -2.25 -2.68
N MET A 169 -20.22 -2.34 -3.14
CA MET A 169 -19.32 -3.45 -2.75
C MET A 169 -19.14 -3.51 -1.23
N ASP A 170 -18.88 -2.37 -0.58
CA ASP A 170 -18.77 -2.32 0.89
C ASP A 170 -20.06 -2.79 1.57
N LEU A 171 -21.23 -2.32 1.11
CA LEU A 171 -22.51 -2.74 1.64
C LEU A 171 -22.75 -4.24 1.44
N ALA A 172 -22.34 -4.80 0.30
CA ALA A 172 -22.41 -6.23 0.04
C ALA A 172 -21.63 -7.00 1.11
N TRP A 173 -20.39 -6.59 1.37
CA TRP A 173 -19.53 -7.22 2.36
C TRP A 173 -20.01 -7.06 3.81
N LEU A 174 -20.72 -5.98 4.15
CA LEU A 174 -21.33 -5.82 5.48
C LEU A 174 -22.31 -6.95 5.85
N TYR A 175 -22.96 -7.56 4.86
CA TYR A 175 -23.84 -8.72 5.11
C TYR A 175 -23.06 -10.02 5.41
N HIS A 176 -21.75 -10.04 5.19
CA HIS A 176 -20.87 -11.18 5.51
C HIS A 176 -20.06 -10.99 6.80
N GLY A 177 -19.99 -9.75 7.33
CA GLY A 177 -19.38 -9.47 8.62
C GLY A 177 -18.65 -8.13 8.66
N ASP A 178 -18.10 -7.81 9.83
CA ASP A 178 -17.41 -6.54 10.08
C ASP A 178 -15.91 -6.56 9.73
N LEU A 179 -15.35 -7.74 9.45
CA LEU A 179 -13.93 -7.90 9.11
C LEU A 179 -13.72 -7.75 7.60
N PRO A 180 -12.56 -7.22 7.16
CA PRO A 180 -12.16 -7.29 5.76
C PRO A 180 -12.28 -8.73 5.24
N PRO A 181 -12.74 -8.92 4.00
CA PRO A 181 -12.90 -10.26 3.45
C PRO A 181 -11.55 -10.95 3.38
N VAL A 182 -11.46 -12.13 4.00
CA VAL A 182 -10.25 -12.97 3.94
C VAL A 182 -10.37 -14.07 2.88
N SER A 183 -11.58 -14.33 2.41
CA SER A 183 -11.92 -15.34 1.42
C SER A 183 -13.22 -14.96 0.70
N ARG A 184 -13.54 -15.70 -0.36
CA ARG A 184 -14.84 -15.53 -1.04
C ARG A 184 -16.01 -15.96 -0.15
N PRO A 185 -17.20 -15.35 -0.32
CA PRO A 185 -18.40 -15.83 0.33
C PRO A 185 -18.72 -17.27 -0.11
N ALA A 186 -18.73 -18.21 0.82
CA ALA A 186 -19.11 -19.59 0.50
C ALA A 186 -20.59 -19.69 0.04
N ARG A 187 -21.44 -18.81 0.56
CA ARG A 187 -22.86 -18.67 0.20
C ARG A 187 -23.22 -17.18 0.21
N PRO A 188 -23.16 -16.48 -0.93
CA PRO A 188 -23.54 -15.08 -1.00
C PRO A 188 -25.03 -14.91 -0.64
N SER A 189 -25.35 -13.84 0.07
CA SER A 189 -26.75 -13.49 0.36
C SER A 189 -27.41 -12.78 -0.82
N ILE A 190 -28.73 -12.77 -0.89
CA ILE A 190 -29.46 -12.01 -1.93
C ILE A 190 -29.09 -10.53 -1.89
N SER A 191 -28.89 -9.95 -0.69
CA SER A 191 -28.44 -8.56 -0.54
C SER A 191 -27.02 -8.35 -1.07
N PHE A 192 -26.11 -9.32 -0.85
CA PHE A 192 -24.77 -9.28 -1.43
C PHE A 192 -24.86 -9.25 -2.95
N GLU A 193 -25.57 -10.20 -3.55
CA GLU A 193 -25.71 -10.29 -5.01
C GLU A 193 -26.36 -9.03 -5.60
N ALA A 194 -27.39 -8.49 -4.95
CA ALA A 194 -28.08 -7.28 -5.40
C ALA A 194 -27.14 -6.06 -5.43
N HIS A 195 -26.31 -5.88 -4.40
CA HIS A 195 -25.33 -4.80 -4.36
C HIS A 195 -24.21 -5.00 -5.38
N MET A 196 -23.68 -6.21 -5.52
CA MET A 196 -22.66 -6.50 -6.54
C MET A 196 -23.21 -6.24 -7.94
N ALA A 197 -24.45 -6.65 -8.24
CA ALA A 197 -25.08 -6.40 -9.53
C ALA A 197 -25.33 -4.90 -9.80
N ARG A 198 -25.64 -4.09 -8.77
CA ARG A 198 -25.73 -2.63 -8.91
C ARG A 198 -24.37 -2.02 -9.22
N ALA A 199 -23.34 -2.43 -8.47
CA ALA A 199 -21.98 -1.97 -8.68
C ALA A 199 -21.49 -2.29 -10.10
N THR A 200 -21.78 -3.49 -10.63
CA THR A 200 -21.49 -3.85 -12.03
C THR A 200 -22.15 -2.89 -13.01
N ARG A 201 -23.46 -2.65 -12.89
CA ARG A 201 -24.19 -1.75 -13.81
C ARG A 201 -23.63 -0.33 -13.84
N LEU A 202 -23.18 0.20 -12.70
CA LEU A 202 -22.56 1.52 -12.62
C LEU A 202 -21.23 1.58 -13.36
N LEU A 203 -20.49 0.46 -13.42
CA LEU A 203 -19.18 0.40 -14.07
C LEU A 203 -19.21 -0.03 -15.53
N ASP A 204 -20.29 -0.66 -16.01
CA ASP A 204 -20.39 -1.24 -17.35
C ASP A 204 -20.05 -0.26 -18.49
N GLY A 205 -20.32 1.04 -18.30
CA GLY A 205 -20.05 2.09 -19.29
C GLY A 205 -18.59 2.55 -19.39
N TYR A 206 -17.67 2.07 -18.54
CA TYR A 206 -16.32 2.62 -18.43
C TYR A 206 -15.23 1.54 -18.56
N SER A 207 -14.29 1.73 -19.48
CA SER A 207 -13.11 0.88 -19.63
C SER A 207 -11.95 1.41 -18.78
N PRO A 208 -11.34 0.61 -17.87
CA PRO A 208 -10.16 1.04 -17.13
C PRO A 208 -8.98 1.42 -18.01
N ILE A 209 -8.83 0.76 -19.16
CA ILE A 209 -7.74 1.01 -20.10
C ILE A 209 -7.96 2.30 -20.87
N GLU A 210 -9.19 2.55 -21.36
CA GLU A 210 -9.50 3.78 -22.10
C GLU A 210 -9.44 5.02 -21.18
N GLU A 211 -9.83 4.85 -19.91
CA GLU A 211 -9.78 5.91 -18.90
C GLU A 211 -8.40 6.04 -18.22
N ASP A 212 -7.45 5.16 -18.54
CA ASP A 212 -6.11 5.08 -17.92
C ASP A 212 -6.17 5.09 -16.38
N SER A 213 -7.10 4.28 -15.83
CA SER A 213 -7.48 4.33 -14.42
C SER A 213 -7.24 3.01 -13.66
N PRO A 214 -6.16 2.95 -12.84
CA PRO A 214 -5.94 1.86 -11.90
C PRO A 214 -7.05 1.72 -10.84
N MET A 215 -7.63 2.82 -10.36
CA MET A 215 -8.76 2.77 -9.42
C MET A 215 -9.97 2.05 -10.03
N LEU A 216 -10.27 2.31 -11.31
CA LEU A 216 -11.37 1.65 -12.01
C LEU A 216 -11.06 0.16 -12.27
N ALA A 217 -9.82 -0.17 -12.64
CA ALA A 217 -9.39 -1.56 -12.81
C ALA A 217 -9.52 -2.36 -11.51
N GLU A 218 -9.07 -1.81 -10.38
CA GLU A 218 -9.25 -2.47 -9.08
C GLU A 218 -10.74 -2.57 -8.69
N ALA A 219 -11.56 -1.57 -9.00
CA ALA A 219 -13.00 -1.66 -8.73
C ALA A 219 -13.64 -2.84 -9.49
N ARG A 220 -13.20 -3.09 -10.74
CA ARG A 220 -13.64 -4.26 -11.53
C ARG A 220 -13.14 -5.58 -10.94
N ILE A 221 -11.90 -5.64 -10.46
CA ILE A 221 -11.40 -6.81 -9.71
C ILE A 221 -12.25 -7.07 -8.47
N GLY A 222 -12.67 -6.01 -7.75
CA GLY A 222 -13.59 -6.13 -6.61
C GLY A 222 -14.93 -6.79 -6.96
N LEU A 223 -15.43 -6.58 -8.19
CA LEU A 223 -16.66 -7.21 -8.67
C LEU A 223 -16.57 -8.72 -8.89
N LEU A 224 -15.36 -9.27 -9.02
CA LEU A 224 -15.15 -10.71 -9.21
C LEU A 224 -15.78 -11.55 -8.09
N ALA A 225 -16.00 -10.98 -6.91
CA ALA A 225 -16.63 -11.70 -5.80
C ALA A 225 -18.11 -12.06 -6.09
N GLY A 226 -18.75 -11.37 -7.04
CA GLY A 226 -20.10 -11.67 -7.53
C GLY A 226 -20.13 -12.23 -8.96
N ASP A 227 -18.98 -12.52 -9.57
CA ASP A 227 -18.86 -13.00 -10.96
C ASP A 227 -18.68 -14.53 -11.00
N VAL A 228 -19.47 -15.21 -11.85
CA VAL A 228 -19.39 -16.65 -12.05
C VAL A 228 -18.13 -17.06 -12.84
N GLU A 229 -17.62 -16.18 -13.70
CA GLU A 229 -16.41 -16.40 -14.51
C GLU A 229 -15.13 -15.87 -13.82
N ALA A 230 -15.22 -15.51 -12.54
CA ALA A 230 -14.14 -14.83 -11.82
C ALA A 230 -12.79 -15.54 -11.89
N ARG A 231 -12.78 -16.88 -11.85
CA ARG A 231 -11.54 -17.67 -11.95
C ARG A 231 -10.85 -17.55 -13.30
N ALA A 232 -11.62 -17.42 -14.39
CA ALA A 232 -11.06 -17.27 -15.72
C ALA A 232 -10.50 -15.85 -15.94
N ARG A 233 -11.05 -14.85 -15.24
CA ARG A 233 -10.73 -13.43 -15.43
C ARG A 233 -9.68 -12.86 -14.48
N VAL A 234 -9.55 -13.41 -13.26
CA VAL A 234 -8.72 -12.83 -12.19
C VAL A 234 -7.29 -12.53 -12.63
N ARG A 235 -6.68 -13.39 -13.44
CA ARG A 235 -5.30 -13.19 -13.90
C ARG A 235 -5.20 -11.98 -14.81
N ASP A 236 -5.98 -12.00 -15.89
CA ASP A 236 -5.96 -10.94 -16.91
C ASP A 236 -6.34 -9.59 -16.29
N ASP A 237 -7.39 -9.54 -15.45
CA ASP A 237 -7.80 -8.30 -14.78
C ASP A 237 -6.68 -7.73 -13.86
N PHE A 238 -5.91 -8.58 -13.16
CA PHE A 238 -4.77 -8.13 -12.36
C PHE A 238 -3.56 -7.74 -13.21
N GLU A 239 -3.29 -8.46 -14.30
CA GLU A 239 -2.21 -8.11 -15.24
C GLU A 239 -2.46 -6.73 -15.86
N ASP A 240 -3.69 -6.45 -16.30
CA ASP A 240 -4.12 -5.14 -16.78
C ASP A 240 -3.93 -4.05 -15.71
N LEU A 241 -4.34 -4.32 -14.46
CA LEU A 241 -4.16 -3.37 -13.36
C LEU A 241 -2.68 -3.10 -13.06
N ILE A 242 -1.84 -4.14 -13.06
CA ILE A 242 -0.41 -4.01 -12.83
C ILE A 242 0.24 -3.22 -13.96
N ASP A 243 -0.18 -3.42 -15.21
CA ASP A 243 0.36 -2.70 -16.36
C ASP A 243 -0.07 -1.21 -16.35
N LEU A 244 -1.25 -0.87 -15.79
CA LEU A 244 -1.69 0.52 -15.57
C LEU A 244 -0.92 1.25 -14.46
N ASP A 245 -0.42 0.54 -13.45
CA ASP A 245 0.28 1.10 -12.28
C ASP A 245 1.48 0.23 -11.83
N PRO A 246 2.51 0.05 -12.70
CA PRO A 246 3.53 -0.99 -12.50
C PRO A 246 4.52 -0.68 -11.37
N ALA A 247 4.59 0.59 -10.95
CA ALA A 247 5.42 1.03 -9.83
C ALA A 247 4.71 0.94 -8.46
N ASN A 248 3.46 0.46 -8.43
CA ASN A 248 2.70 0.32 -7.20
C ASN A 248 2.77 -1.12 -6.66
N PRO A 249 3.27 -1.33 -5.43
CA PRO A 249 3.32 -2.67 -4.84
C PRO A 249 1.93 -3.21 -4.41
N GLY A 250 0.92 -2.36 -4.29
CA GLY A 250 -0.43 -2.74 -3.86
C GLY A 250 -1.08 -3.80 -4.77
N PRO A 251 -1.23 -3.53 -6.08
CA PRO A 251 -1.75 -4.50 -7.04
C PRO A 251 -0.98 -5.83 -7.05
N LEU A 252 0.35 -5.79 -6.99
CA LEU A 252 1.20 -6.99 -6.96
C LEU A 252 0.87 -7.87 -5.74
N ARG A 253 0.80 -7.27 -4.55
CA ARG A 253 0.46 -7.99 -3.31
C ARG A 253 -0.95 -8.58 -3.35
N ALA A 254 -1.92 -7.78 -3.80
CA ALA A 254 -3.30 -8.24 -3.94
C ALA A 254 -3.42 -9.38 -4.95
N PHE A 255 -2.66 -9.36 -6.04
CA PHE A 255 -2.68 -10.40 -7.06
C PHE A 255 -2.32 -11.77 -6.47
N GLY A 256 -1.20 -11.87 -5.75
CA GLY A 256 -0.81 -13.15 -5.14
C GLY A 256 -1.81 -13.68 -4.13
N LEU A 257 -2.43 -12.79 -3.34
CA LEU A 257 -3.51 -13.16 -2.44
C LEU A 257 -4.75 -13.70 -3.19
N HIS A 258 -5.14 -13.06 -4.28
CA HIS A 258 -6.32 -13.46 -5.06
C HIS A 258 -6.09 -14.77 -5.85
N LEU A 259 -4.83 -15.16 -6.03
CA LEU A 259 -4.42 -16.47 -6.56
C LEU A 259 -4.35 -17.57 -5.49
N THR A 260 -4.71 -17.31 -4.23
CA THR A 260 -4.84 -18.38 -3.22
C THR A 260 -6.16 -19.17 -3.39
N PRO A 261 -6.25 -20.41 -2.87
CA PRO A 261 -7.45 -21.25 -2.98
C PRO A 261 -8.71 -20.67 -2.31
N ASP A 262 -8.53 -19.88 -1.25
CA ASP A 262 -9.62 -19.18 -0.55
C ASP A 262 -10.24 -18.06 -1.41
N TRP A 263 -9.49 -17.60 -2.40
CA TRP A 263 -9.93 -16.68 -3.44
C TRP A 263 -10.16 -17.44 -4.76
N TYR A 264 -9.53 -17.03 -5.84
CA TYR A 264 -9.84 -17.51 -7.19
C TYR A 264 -8.84 -18.56 -7.70
N GLY A 265 -7.75 -18.78 -6.99
CA GLY A 265 -6.70 -19.70 -7.41
C GLY A 265 -7.01 -21.17 -7.20
N THR A 266 -6.08 -22.01 -7.69
CA THR A 266 -6.13 -23.46 -7.58
C THR A 266 -5.05 -23.99 -6.64
N ASP A 267 -3.82 -23.55 -6.82
CA ASP A 267 -2.64 -24.04 -6.11
C ASP A 267 -1.52 -22.99 -6.08
N ALA A 268 -0.53 -23.24 -5.24
CA ALA A 268 0.61 -22.35 -5.05
C ALA A 268 1.59 -22.32 -6.24
N ALA A 269 1.58 -23.32 -7.13
CA ALA A 269 2.42 -23.32 -8.33
C ALA A 269 1.90 -22.30 -9.36
N ALA A 270 0.58 -22.10 -9.43
CA ALA A 270 -0.02 -21.03 -10.23
C ALA A 270 0.41 -19.63 -9.74
N ILE A 271 0.59 -19.45 -8.43
CA ILE A 271 1.15 -18.22 -7.84
C ILE A 271 2.60 -18.04 -8.29
N ASP A 272 3.43 -19.09 -8.19
CA ASP A 272 4.84 -19.04 -8.59
C ASP A 272 5.03 -18.67 -10.07
N ALA A 273 4.23 -19.27 -10.94
CA ALA A 273 4.26 -19.00 -12.37
C ALA A 273 3.87 -17.54 -12.68
N ALA A 274 2.81 -17.04 -12.04
CA ALA A 274 2.38 -15.65 -12.20
C ALA A 274 3.40 -14.65 -11.64
N ALA A 275 3.98 -14.96 -10.47
CA ALA A 275 5.03 -14.15 -9.84
C ALA A 275 6.28 -14.07 -10.71
N SER A 276 6.70 -15.21 -11.28
CA SER A 276 7.86 -15.29 -12.17
C SER A 276 7.64 -14.49 -13.46
N ALA A 277 6.51 -14.70 -14.14
CA ALA A 277 6.19 -13.98 -15.37
C ALA A 277 6.08 -12.46 -15.15
N THR A 278 5.47 -12.04 -14.04
CA THR A 278 5.34 -10.62 -13.70
C THR A 278 6.70 -9.99 -13.35
N ALA A 279 7.56 -10.71 -12.63
CA ALA A 279 8.90 -10.23 -12.31
C ALA A 279 9.78 -10.07 -13.55
N ASP A 280 9.68 -10.98 -14.51
CA ASP A 280 10.40 -10.87 -15.78
C ASP A 280 9.89 -9.66 -16.59
N ARG A 281 8.56 -9.41 -16.58
CA ARG A 281 7.94 -8.24 -17.23
C ARG A 281 8.33 -6.91 -16.60
N LEU A 282 8.46 -6.87 -15.27
CA LEU A 282 8.77 -5.66 -14.49
C LEU A 282 10.22 -5.61 -13.98
N ALA A 283 11.14 -6.33 -14.63
CA ALA A 283 12.52 -6.46 -14.16
C ALA A 283 13.28 -5.12 -14.14
N ASP A 284 12.93 -4.21 -15.04
CA ASP A 284 13.45 -2.85 -15.10
C ASP A 284 13.00 -2.00 -13.90
N ILE A 285 11.75 -2.16 -13.46
CA ILE A 285 11.17 -1.43 -12.33
C ILE A 285 11.58 -2.04 -10.99
N TRP A 286 11.47 -3.37 -10.86
CA TRP A 286 11.57 -4.06 -9.57
C TRP A 286 12.70 -5.09 -9.46
N GLY A 287 13.33 -5.51 -10.56
CA GLY A 287 14.15 -6.74 -10.53
C GLY A 287 13.28 -7.92 -10.09
N ASP A 288 13.75 -8.72 -9.12
CA ASP A 288 12.92 -9.75 -8.50
C ASP A 288 11.96 -9.22 -7.43
N GLY A 289 11.91 -7.90 -7.22
CA GLY A 289 11.00 -7.28 -6.27
C GLY A 289 9.52 -7.56 -6.54
N ALA A 290 9.11 -7.63 -7.82
CA ALA A 290 7.73 -7.96 -8.16
C ALA A 290 7.37 -9.42 -7.78
N TYR A 291 8.32 -10.35 -7.94
CA TYR A 291 8.17 -11.73 -7.46
C TYR A 291 7.96 -11.73 -5.93
N ALA A 292 8.75 -10.95 -5.19
CA ALA A 292 8.59 -10.83 -3.74
C ALA A 292 7.23 -10.21 -3.36
N TRP A 293 6.82 -9.10 -4.00
CA TRP A 293 5.55 -8.44 -3.68
C TRP A 293 4.34 -9.36 -3.86
N ILE A 294 4.29 -10.15 -4.94
CA ILE A 294 3.20 -11.09 -5.19
C ILE A 294 3.13 -12.15 -4.08
N TRP A 295 4.27 -12.69 -3.67
CA TRP A 295 4.29 -13.73 -2.64
C TRP A 295 3.98 -13.23 -1.22
N LEU A 296 4.21 -11.96 -0.90
CA LEU A 296 4.11 -11.43 0.47
C LEU A 296 2.76 -11.76 1.15
N ASP A 297 1.66 -11.44 0.48
CA ASP A 297 0.33 -11.59 1.06
C ASP A 297 -0.18 -13.03 0.95
N ALA A 298 0.21 -13.76 -0.10
CA ALA A 298 -0.06 -15.19 -0.23
C ALA A 298 0.54 -15.97 0.95
N LEU A 299 1.83 -15.74 1.26
CA LEU A 299 2.54 -16.42 2.35
C LEU A 299 2.10 -15.99 3.75
N SER A 300 1.52 -14.79 3.87
CA SER A 300 0.94 -14.31 5.12
C SER A 300 -0.43 -14.93 5.41
N THR A 301 -1.11 -15.46 4.39
CA THR A 301 -2.42 -16.13 4.50
C THR A 301 -2.29 -17.65 4.55
N ASP A 302 -1.51 -18.22 3.62
CA ASP A 302 -1.28 -19.66 3.50
C ASP A 302 0.19 -20.00 3.74
N ALA A 303 0.46 -20.56 4.92
CA ALA A 303 1.81 -20.93 5.31
C ALA A 303 2.37 -22.14 4.53
N GLU A 304 1.51 -23.02 4.01
CA GLU A 304 1.94 -24.21 3.26
C GLU A 304 2.32 -23.84 1.81
N ALA A 305 1.75 -22.78 1.25
CA ALA A 305 2.13 -22.24 -0.06
C ALA A 305 3.64 -21.93 -0.18
N ALA A 306 4.34 -21.73 0.94
CA ALA A 306 5.78 -21.60 0.99
C ALA A 306 6.56 -22.79 0.40
N ALA A 307 5.94 -23.98 0.31
CA ALA A 307 6.54 -25.15 -0.34
C ALA A 307 6.76 -24.97 -1.85
N ALA A 308 5.92 -24.16 -2.50
CA ALA A 308 6.03 -23.89 -3.95
C ALA A 308 6.86 -22.63 -4.26
N CYS A 309 7.09 -21.76 -3.27
CA CYS A 309 7.85 -20.54 -3.44
C CYS A 309 9.37 -20.81 -3.52
N ASP A 310 10.04 -20.27 -4.55
CA ASP A 310 11.49 -20.09 -4.52
C ASP A 310 11.88 -19.03 -3.48
N ALA A 311 12.17 -19.48 -2.25
CA ALA A 311 12.54 -18.60 -1.15
C ALA A 311 13.88 -17.87 -1.37
N THR A 312 14.77 -18.40 -2.23
CA THR A 312 16.04 -17.75 -2.55
C THR A 312 15.81 -16.57 -3.49
N ARG A 313 15.00 -16.76 -4.54
CA ARG A 313 14.55 -15.68 -5.43
C ARG A 313 13.74 -14.65 -4.68
N LEU A 314 12.81 -15.07 -3.82
CA LEU A 314 12.04 -14.15 -2.97
C LEU A 314 12.97 -13.30 -2.11
N ARG A 315 13.92 -13.94 -1.42
CA ARG A 315 14.89 -13.23 -0.58
C ARG A 315 15.68 -12.20 -1.38
N ARG A 316 16.14 -12.52 -2.60
CA ARG A 316 16.79 -11.56 -3.49
C ARG A 316 15.85 -10.40 -3.83
N GLY A 317 14.60 -10.69 -4.19
CA GLY A 317 13.58 -9.68 -4.45
C GLY A 317 13.32 -8.73 -3.27
N LEU A 318 13.36 -9.21 -2.03
CA LEU A 318 13.26 -8.34 -0.84
C LEU A 318 14.37 -7.28 -0.81
N PHE A 319 15.60 -7.64 -1.17
CA PHE A 319 16.72 -6.70 -1.20
C PHE A 319 16.69 -5.81 -2.45
N ASP A 320 16.26 -6.33 -3.60
CA ASP A 320 16.02 -5.50 -4.79
C ASP A 320 15.00 -4.38 -4.50
N ILE A 321 13.93 -4.68 -3.75
CA ILE A 321 12.96 -3.68 -3.29
C ILE A 321 13.65 -2.60 -2.42
N LEU A 322 14.47 -3.03 -1.45
CA LEU A 322 15.11 -2.12 -0.50
C LEU A 322 16.17 -1.22 -1.15
N ASP A 323 16.87 -1.73 -2.15
CA ASP A 323 17.88 -1.00 -2.91
C ASP A 323 17.24 0.01 -3.88
N ARG A 324 16.03 -0.29 -4.38
CA ARG A 324 15.28 0.61 -5.29
C ARG A 324 14.42 1.63 -4.56
N VAL A 325 13.91 1.27 -3.37
CA VAL A 325 13.02 2.12 -2.57
C VAL A 325 13.60 2.28 -1.16
N GLU A 326 14.55 3.21 -1.03
CA GLU A 326 15.23 3.54 0.23
C GLU A 326 14.33 4.33 1.21
N LYS A 327 13.19 3.75 1.61
CA LYS A 327 12.23 4.36 2.53
C LYS A 327 12.10 3.51 3.79
N GLN A 328 12.13 4.16 4.96
CA GLN A 328 11.96 3.48 6.25
C GLN A 328 10.61 2.75 6.35
N GLU A 329 9.59 3.23 5.63
CA GLU A 329 8.29 2.60 5.54
C GLU A 329 8.38 1.18 4.95
N VAL A 330 9.10 1.04 3.84
CA VAL A 330 9.27 -0.25 3.14
C VAL A 330 10.15 -1.18 3.95
N ALA A 331 11.26 -0.68 4.52
CA ALA A 331 12.11 -1.47 5.40
C ALA A 331 11.36 -2.04 6.61
N ASN A 332 10.51 -1.23 7.25
CA ASN A 332 9.68 -1.69 8.37
C ASN A 332 8.61 -2.70 7.94
N LEU A 333 8.00 -2.52 6.76
CA LEU A 333 7.02 -3.45 6.21
C LEU A 333 7.66 -4.83 5.94
N LEU A 334 8.78 -4.85 5.22
CA LEU A 334 9.48 -6.11 4.90
C LEU A 334 10.08 -6.77 6.15
N ALA A 335 10.57 -5.99 7.12
CA ALA A 335 11.00 -6.53 8.41
C ALA A 335 9.84 -7.18 9.17
N GLY A 336 8.64 -6.57 9.16
CA GLY A 336 7.43 -7.16 9.73
C GLY A 336 7.07 -8.49 9.07
N PHE A 337 7.07 -8.54 7.74
CA PHE A 337 6.85 -9.78 6.98
C PHE A 337 7.83 -10.89 7.40
N CYS A 338 9.14 -10.61 7.33
CA CYS A 338 10.18 -11.59 7.65
C CYS A 338 10.17 -11.98 9.14
N ALA A 339 10.07 -11.04 10.06
CA ALA A 339 10.26 -11.30 11.48
C ALA A 339 8.99 -11.75 12.22
N LEU A 340 7.80 -11.42 11.69
CA LEU A 340 6.51 -11.78 12.30
C LEU A 340 5.77 -12.84 11.48
N ALA A 341 5.46 -12.59 10.20
CA ALA A 341 4.67 -13.55 9.41
C ALA A 341 5.44 -14.85 9.16
N MET A 342 6.75 -14.78 8.90
CA MET A 342 7.59 -15.96 8.66
C MET A 342 8.14 -16.62 9.94
N ALA A 343 7.79 -16.10 11.12
CA ALA A 343 8.30 -16.62 12.38
C ALA A 343 7.95 -18.11 12.59
N PRO A 344 8.88 -18.95 13.08
CA PRO A 344 8.62 -20.36 13.33
C PRO A 344 7.44 -20.60 14.28
N GLY A 345 7.29 -19.76 15.32
CA GLY A 345 6.19 -19.86 16.29
C GLY A 345 4.82 -19.38 15.78
N ARG A 346 4.72 -18.88 14.54
CA ARG A 346 3.47 -18.45 13.89
C ARG A 346 2.98 -19.45 12.84
N ALA A 347 3.78 -20.46 12.51
CA ALA A 347 3.41 -21.50 11.56
C ALA A 347 2.39 -22.49 12.18
N PRO A 348 1.38 -22.94 11.41
CA PRO A 348 0.53 -24.06 11.81
C PRO A 348 1.34 -25.33 12.08
N ALA A 349 0.83 -26.20 12.96
CA ALA A 349 1.39 -27.54 13.11
C ALA A 349 1.15 -28.35 11.83
N GLY A 350 2.14 -29.16 11.42
CA GLY A 350 1.99 -30.07 10.28
C GLY A 350 2.44 -29.52 8.92
N LEU A 351 3.11 -28.36 8.86
CA LEU A 351 3.72 -27.88 7.61
C LEU A 351 4.73 -28.89 7.04
N SER A 352 4.77 -28.99 5.71
CA SER A 352 5.79 -29.77 5.02
C SER A 352 7.20 -29.28 5.33
N GLU A 353 8.20 -30.15 5.15
CA GLU A 353 9.61 -29.78 5.33
C GLU A 353 10.01 -28.66 4.36
N ALA A 354 9.50 -28.71 3.11
CA ALA A 354 9.75 -27.69 2.11
C ALA A 354 9.22 -26.32 2.56
N ALA A 355 7.96 -26.24 3.00
CA ALA A 355 7.38 -25.00 3.52
C ALA A 355 8.16 -24.45 4.73
N ARG A 356 8.53 -25.32 5.69
CA ARG A 356 9.32 -24.93 6.87
C ARG A 356 10.71 -24.40 6.50
N SER A 357 11.37 -25.02 5.53
CA SER A 357 12.68 -24.59 5.04
C SER A 357 12.60 -23.23 4.36
N SER A 358 11.67 -23.04 3.42
CA SER A 358 11.42 -21.75 2.75
C SER A 358 11.14 -20.63 3.75
N ARG A 359 10.25 -20.87 4.72
CA ARG A 359 9.93 -19.88 5.76
C ARG A 359 11.13 -19.51 6.63
N THR A 360 12.01 -20.47 6.91
CA THR A 360 13.24 -20.24 7.68
C THR A 360 14.21 -19.34 6.93
N VAL A 361 14.37 -19.53 5.61
CA VAL A 361 15.16 -18.63 4.75
C VAL A 361 14.62 -17.20 4.85
N LEU A 362 13.30 -17.03 4.70
CA LEU A 362 12.66 -15.71 4.75
C LEU A 362 12.72 -15.07 6.15
N TYR A 363 12.56 -15.87 7.21
CA TYR A 363 12.69 -15.41 8.59
C TYR A 363 14.11 -14.92 8.93
N SER A 364 15.13 -15.54 8.33
CA SER A 364 16.52 -15.13 8.50
C SER A 364 16.83 -13.80 7.81
N ALA A 365 16.13 -13.46 6.72
CA ALA A 365 16.35 -12.20 5.99
C ALA A 365 16.10 -10.95 6.84
N ALA A 366 15.25 -11.05 7.88
CA ALA A 366 15.02 -9.96 8.83
C ALA A 366 16.31 -9.45 9.49
N ASP A 367 17.34 -10.29 9.68
CA ASP A 367 18.60 -9.87 10.30
C ASP A 367 19.26 -8.75 9.48
N ALA A 368 19.49 -8.98 8.19
CA ALA A 368 20.11 -8.01 7.29
C ALA A 368 19.22 -6.77 7.06
N ILE A 369 17.90 -6.94 6.97
CA ILE A 369 16.96 -5.81 6.83
C ILE A 369 17.05 -4.88 8.06
N ILE A 370 16.99 -5.45 9.27
CA ILE A 370 17.04 -4.69 10.53
C ILE A 370 18.42 -4.07 10.74
N GLU A 371 19.49 -4.76 10.36
CA GLU A 371 20.84 -4.28 10.56
C GLU A 371 21.21 -3.14 9.61
N HIS A 372 20.90 -3.30 8.32
CA HIS A 372 21.42 -2.43 7.25
C HIS A 372 20.40 -1.43 6.71
N HIS A 373 19.10 -1.72 6.76
CA HIS A 373 18.07 -0.87 6.14
C HIS A 373 17.18 -0.14 7.15
N MET A 374 17.15 -0.55 8.42
CA MET A 374 16.33 0.09 9.45
C MET A 374 17.10 1.11 10.30
N THR A 375 16.57 2.33 10.35
CA THR A 375 17.03 3.43 11.24
C THR A 375 15.99 3.82 12.29
N GLU A 376 14.76 3.32 12.17
CA GLU A 376 13.68 3.53 13.13
C GLU A 376 12.66 2.39 13.08
N ILE A 377 11.91 2.21 14.17
CA ILE A 377 10.83 1.23 14.28
C ILE A 377 9.49 1.93 14.09
N ARG A 378 8.68 1.40 13.18
CA ARG A 378 7.29 1.82 12.90
C ARG A 378 6.35 0.64 13.12
N PRO A 379 5.83 0.46 14.34
CA PRO A 379 5.12 -0.77 14.73
C PRO A 379 3.93 -1.12 13.83
N GLU A 380 3.17 -0.13 13.38
CA GLU A 380 2.03 -0.36 12.48
C GLU A 380 2.44 -0.95 11.14
N LEU A 381 3.58 -0.52 10.58
CA LEU A 381 4.06 -1.03 9.30
C LEU A 381 4.59 -2.45 9.43
N TRP A 382 5.17 -2.80 10.58
CA TRP A 382 5.52 -4.20 10.89
C TRP A 382 4.29 -5.09 10.91
N LEU A 383 3.23 -4.67 11.61
CA LEU A 383 1.99 -5.43 11.69
C LEU A 383 1.30 -5.52 10.32
N ARG A 384 1.37 -4.46 9.51
CA ARG A 384 0.86 -4.46 8.13
C ARG A 384 1.65 -5.37 7.20
N GLY A 385 2.97 -5.45 7.37
CA GLY A 385 3.79 -6.41 6.62
C GLY A 385 3.54 -7.86 7.03
N ALA A 386 3.05 -8.08 8.25
CA ALA A 386 2.72 -9.41 8.77
C ALA A 386 1.31 -9.90 8.43
N ARG A 387 0.55 -9.15 7.61
CA ARG A 387 -0.83 -9.43 7.26
C ARG A 387 -1.09 -9.09 5.79
N PRO A 388 -2.10 -9.71 5.15
CA PRO A 388 -2.50 -9.33 3.80
C PRO A 388 -3.02 -7.88 3.74
N ALA A 389 -2.78 -7.20 2.63
CA ALA A 389 -3.28 -5.86 2.34
C ALA A 389 -4.75 -5.91 1.87
N LEU A 390 -5.65 -6.36 2.74
CA LEU A 390 -7.06 -6.63 2.40
C LEU A 390 -8.03 -5.44 2.59
N ALA A 391 -7.57 -4.30 3.10
CA ALA A 391 -8.40 -3.10 3.22
C ALA A 391 -7.54 -1.83 3.40
N LEU A 392 -8.15 -0.68 3.07
CA LEU A 392 -7.65 0.60 3.57
C LEU A 392 -7.63 0.56 5.10
N PRO A 393 -6.63 1.17 5.77
CA PRO A 393 -6.54 1.17 7.23
C PRO A 393 -7.66 2.03 7.84
N GLU A 394 -8.88 1.52 7.89
CA GLU A 394 -10.04 2.27 8.38
C GLU A 394 -10.16 2.24 9.91
N GLN A 395 -9.51 1.30 10.59
CA GLN A 395 -9.54 1.23 12.04
C GLN A 395 -8.16 1.48 12.65
N PRO A 396 -7.95 2.64 13.31
CA PRO A 396 -6.78 2.82 14.14
C PRO A 396 -6.82 1.79 15.27
N MET A 397 -5.74 1.02 15.43
CA MET A 397 -5.60 0.13 16.57
C MET A 397 -5.67 0.93 17.87
N SER A 398 -6.11 0.30 18.95
CA SER A 398 -6.13 0.99 20.23
C SER A 398 -4.70 1.42 20.61
N PRO A 399 -4.50 2.59 21.24
CA PRO A 399 -3.17 3.02 21.66
C PRO A 399 -2.45 2.02 22.58
N ALA A 400 -3.22 1.25 23.35
CA ALA A 400 -2.69 0.22 24.25
C ALA A 400 -2.15 -1.00 23.48
N ASP A 401 -2.90 -1.50 22.49
CA ASP A 401 -2.45 -2.62 21.65
C ASP A 401 -1.21 -2.22 20.84
N LEU A 402 -1.22 -1.02 20.26
CA LEU A 402 -0.07 -0.49 19.53
C LEU A 402 1.18 -0.35 20.42
N ALA A 403 1.02 0.03 21.68
CA ALA A 403 2.14 0.13 22.63
C ALA A 403 2.71 -1.27 22.99
N ALA A 404 1.84 -2.26 23.17
CA ALA A 404 2.25 -3.64 23.44
C ALA A 404 3.00 -4.24 22.24
N ASP A 405 2.45 -4.09 21.03
CA ASP A 405 3.07 -4.54 19.79
C ASP A 405 4.42 -3.83 19.56
N ALA A 406 4.49 -2.52 19.83
CA ALA A 406 5.73 -1.76 19.73
C ALA A 406 6.82 -2.29 20.67
N ALA A 407 6.48 -2.64 21.91
CA ALA A 407 7.42 -3.22 22.87
C ALA A 407 7.93 -4.58 22.40
N GLN A 408 7.04 -5.43 21.87
CA GLN A 408 7.41 -6.73 21.29
C GLN A 408 8.36 -6.56 20.10
N ILE A 409 8.03 -5.66 19.16
CA ILE A 409 8.86 -5.40 17.98
C ILE A 409 10.22 -4.84 18.38
N ALA A 410 10.26 -3.91 19.34
CA ALA A 410 11.52 -3.38 19.88
C ALA A 410 12.39 -4.48 20.51
N ALA A 411 11.78 -5.44 21.20
CA ALA A 411 12.49 -6.60 21.74
C ALA A 411 13.08 -7.49 20.63
N ILE A 412 12.33 -7.76 19.55
CA ILE A 412 12.80 -8.51 18.37
C ILE A 412 14.01 -7.80 17.74
N VAL A 413 13.89 -6.50 17.48
CA VAL A 413 14.97 -5.69 16.90
C VAL A 413 16.21 -5.69 17.80
N LYS A 414 16.03 -5.50 19.12
CA LYS A 414 17.12 -5.53 20.08
C LYS A 414 17.82 -6.89 20.11
N ALA A 415 17.07 -7.99 20.12
CA ALA A 415 17.62 -9.34 20.13
C ALA A 415 18.48 -9.61 18.87
N ARG A 416 17.95 -9.27 17.69
CA ARG A 416 18.67 -9.46 16.41
C ARG A 416 19.93 -8.60 16.30
N ARG A 417 19.87 -7.31 16.67
CA ARG A 417 21.05 -6.42 16.64
C ARG A 417 22.09 -6.70 17.72
N SER A 418 21.76 -7.51 18.73
CA SER A 418 22.70 -7.92 19.78
C SER A 418 23.30 -9.31 19.56
N GLY A 419 22.86 -10.04 18.53
CA GLY A 419 23.28 -11.43 18.28
C GLY A 419 22.76 -12.45 19.30
N ALA A 420 21.89 -12.04 20.22
CA ALA A 420 21.30 -12.91 21.23
C ALA A 420 20.13 -13.69 20.62
N ARG A 421 20.39 -14.86 20.04
CA ARG A 421 19.33 -15.81 19.67
C ARG A 421 19.07 -16.73 20.85
N HIS A 422 17.85 -16.73 21.38
CA HIS A 422 17.34 -17.94 22.01
C HIS A 422 16.97 -18.91 20.88
N HIS A 423 17.61 -20.07 20.90
CA HIS A 423 17.37 -21.20 20.02
C HIS A 423 15.94 -21.70 20.11
#